data_AF-A0A525D8F8-F1
#
_entry.id   AF-A0A525D8F8-F1
#
_cell.length_a   1.000
_cell.length_b   1.000
_cell.length_c   1.000
_cell.angle_alpha   90.00
_cell.angle_beta   90.00
_cell.angle_gamma   90.00
#
_symmetry.space_group_name_H-M   'P 1'
#
loop_
_entity.id
_entity.type
_entity.pdbx_description
1 polymer ?
#
loop_
_entity_poly.entity_id
_entity_poly.type
_entity_poly.pdbx_seq_one_letter_code
_entity_poly.pdbx_strand_id
1 'polypeptide(L)' 'FVLYQVTEIPDGVVLGAGSILTKNPGPYEIWAGNPARKIGERKPLTDEEIAHAANRTRFRLC' A
#
# COMPACT_ATOMS: atom_id res chain seq x y z
N PHE A 1 4.47 2.49 -10.82
CA PHE A 1 4.27 2.18 -12.25
C PHE A 1 3.25 1.07 -12.35
N VAL A 2 2.25 1.22 -13.20
CA VAL A 2 1.18 0.24 -13.40
C VAL A 2 1.31 -0.30 -14.82
N LEU A 3 1.41 -1.61 -14.97
CA LEU A 3 1.54 -2.24 -16.30
C LEU A 3 0.19 -2.30 -17.02
N TYR A 4 0.22 -2.32 -18.35
CA TYR A 4 -0.97 -2.37 -19.22
C TYR A 4 -1.89 -3.57 -18.96
N GLN A 5 -1.37 -4.64 -18.36
CA GLN A 5 -2.12 -5.85 -18.01
C GLN A 5 -3.01 -5.67 -16.78
N VAL A 6 -2.80 -4.61 -15.99
CA VAL A 6 -3.66 -4.24 -14.88
C VAL A 6 -4.87 -3.50 -15.45
N THR A 7 -6.05 -4.09 -15.28
CA THR A 7 -7.30 -3.57 -15.89
C THR A 7 -8.11 -2.73 -14.92
N GLU A 8 -7.91 -2.90 -13.62
CA GLU A 8 -8.70 -2.25 -12.59
C GLU A 8 -7.83 -1.86 -11.39
N ILE A 9 -8.17 -0.72 -10.79
CA ILE A 9 -7.63 -0.27 -9.50
C ILE A 9 -8.83 0.10 -8.65
N PRO A 10 -9.28 -0.80 -7.75
CA PRO A 10 -10.41 -0.53 -6.88
C PRO A 10 -10.14 0.60 -5.87
N ASP A 11 -11.20 1.09 -5.24
CA ASP A 11 -11.10 2.16 -4.25
C ASP A 11 -10.26 1.78 -3.04
N GLY A 12 -9.55 2.77 -2.51
CA GLY A 12 -8.75 2.64 -1.29
C GLY A 12 -7.42 1.90 -1.45
N VAL A 13 -7.06 1.42 -2.66
CA VAL A 13 -5.76 0.82 -2.95
C VAL A 13 -4.62 1.81 -2.67
N VAL A 14 -3.55 1.31 -2.05
CA VAL A 14 -2.33 2.08 -1.77
C VAL A 14 -1.14 1.45 -2.49
N LEU A 15 -0.45 2.22 -3.31
CA LEU A 15 0.78 1.79 -4.01
C LEU A 15 2.00 2.51 -3.46
N GLY A 16 3.00 1.74 -3.03
CA GLY A 16 4.30 2.28 -2.62
C GLY A 16 5.02 2.96 -3.79
N ALA A 17 5.70 4.06 -3.52
CA ALA A 17 6.52 4.76 -4.52
C ALA A 17 7.58 3.82 -5.13
N GLY A 18 7.80 3.94 -6.44
CA GLY A 18 8.75 3.08 -7.17
C GLY A 18 8.29 1.64 -7.44
N SER A 19 7.08 1.26 -7.03
CA SER A 19 6.58 -0.11 -7.23
C SER A 19 6.13 -0.37 -8.68
N ILE A 20 6.25 -1.61 -9.16
CA ILE A 20 5.74 -2.05 -10.48
C ILE A 20 4.59 -3.02 -10.29
N LEU A 21 3.36 -2.55 -10.47
CA LEU A 21 2.16 -3.36 -10.33
C LEU A 21 1.94 -4.22 -11.58
N THR A 22 1.98 -5.54 -11.38
CA THR A 22 1.87 -6.55 -12.44
C THR A 22 0.54 -7.30 -12.45
N LYS A 23 -0.32 -7.11 -11.43
CA LYS A 23 -1.60 -7.81 -11.25
C LYS A 23 -2.66 -6.86 -10.68
N ASN A 24 -3.93 -7.16 -10.90
CA ASN A 24 -5.04 -6.39 -10.33
C ASN A 24 -5.02 -6.48 -8.79
N PRO A 25 -5.04 -5.35 -8.07
CA PRO A 25 -5.18 -5.32 -6.62
C PRO A 25 -6.66 -5.44 -6.22
N GLY A 26 -6.92 -5.90 -5.00
CA GLY A 26 -8.24 -5.83 -4.37
C GLY A 26 -8.52 -4.47 -3.70
N PRO A 27 -9.79 -4.18 -3.33
CA PRO A 27 -10.16 -2.98 -2.59
C PRO A 27 -9.37 -2.84 -1.28
N TYR A 28 -8.95 -1.61 -0.97
CA TYR A 28 -8.21 -1.29 0.25
C TYR A 28 -6.88 -2.07 0.45
N GLU A 29 -6.32 -2.68 -0.59
CA GLU A 29 -5.03 -3.38 -0.46
C GLU A 29 -3.83 -2.43 -0.54
N ILE A 30 -2.76 -2.78 0.17
CA ILE A 30 -1.49 -2.06 0.15
C ILE A 30 -0.47 -2.92 -0.61
N TRP A 31 0.12 -2.37 -1.68
CA TRP A 31 1.06 -3.05 -2.56
C TRP A 31 2.37 -2.27 -2.67
N ALA A 32 3.51 -2.98 -2.61
CA ALA A 32 4.82 -2.37 -2.77
C ALA A 32 5.85 -3.31 -3.42
N GLY A 33 6.90 -2.73 -4.02
CA GLY A 33 8.06 -3.44 -4.58
C GLY A 33 8.08 -3.53 -6.10
N ASN A 34 9.15 -4.13 -6.64
CA ASN A 34 9.32 -4.38 -8.07
C ASN A 34 9.79 -5.84 -8.29
N PRO A 35 8.90 -6.78 -8.70
CA PRO A 35 7.47 -6.59 -8.93
C PRO A 35 6.70 -6.36 -7.61
N ALA A 36 5.61 -5.59 -7.68
CA ALA A 36 4.81 -5.25 -6.51
C ALA A 36 4.11 -6.49 -5.94
N ARG A 37 4.07 -6.60 -4.61
CA ARG A 37 3.34 -7.64 -3.89
C ARG A 37 2.43 -7.00 -2.86
N LYS A 38 1.31 -7.67 -2.54
CA LYS A 38 0.46 -7.29 -1.41
C LYS A 38 1.29 -7.37 -0.12
N ILE A 39 1.42 -6.25 0.57
CA ILE A 39 2.13 -6.11 1.84
C ILE A 39 1.19 -5.91 3.02
N GLY A 40 -0.09 -5.64 2.77
CA GLY A 40 -1.09 -5.48 3.81
C GLY A 40 -2.44 -5.01 3.27
N GLU A 41 -3.33 -4.68 4.19
CA GLU A 41 -4.66 -4.13 3.93
C GLU A 41 -4.79 -2.84 4.73
N ARG A 42 -5.33 -1.81 4.09
CA ARG A 42 -5.66 -0.53 4.70
C ARG A 42 -6.87 -0.75 5.61
N LYS A 43 -6.68 -0.51 6.91
CA LYS A 43 -7.74 -0.60 7.90
C LYS A 43 -8.29 0.79 8.22
N PRO A 44 -9.60 0.92 8.47
CA PRO A 44 -10.12 2.09 9.17
C PRO A 44 -9.58 2.04 10.59
N LEU A 45 -8.77 3.02 10.97
CA LEU A 45 -8.22 3.19 12.30
C LEU A 45 -8.76 4.49 12.87
N THR A 46 -8.97 4.55 14.18
CA THR A 46 -9.28 5.81 14.87
C THR A 46 -8.05 6.70 14.91
N ASP A 47 -8.24 8.01 15.10
CA ASP A 47 -7.13 8.96 15.18
C ASP A 47 -6.14 8.60 16.30
N GLU A 48 -6.64 8.05 17.41
CA GLU A 48 -5.83 7.55 18.52
C GLU A 48 -4.95 6.36 18.12
N GLU A 49 -5.51 5.40 17.37
CA GLU A 49 -4.79 4.23 16.88
C GLU A 49 -3.74 4.62 15.82
N ILE A 50 -4.04 5.58 14.96
CA ILE A 50 -3.10 6.13 13.96
C ILE A 50 -1.94 6.82 14.66
N ALA A 51 -2.22 7.68 15.65
CA ALA A 51 -1.19 8.36 16.43
C ALA A 51 -0.28 7.35 17.16
N HIS A 52 -0.87 6.30 17.74
CA HIS A 52 -0.09 5.24 18.37
C HIS A 52 0.80 4.48 17.37
N ALA A 53 0.28 4.16 16.18
CA ALA A 53 1.02 3.43 15.14
C ALA A 53 2.17 4.27 14.53
N ALA A 54 1.94 5.56 14.28
CA ALA A 54 2.94 6.47 13.72
C ALA A 54 4.12 6.69 14.68
N ASN A 55 3.85 6.69 15.99
CA ASN A 55 4.87 6.87 17.02
C ASN A 55 5.77 5.64 17.24
N ARG A 56 5.48 4.49 16.59
CA ARG A 56 6.38 3.34 16.58
C ARG A 56 7.57 3.66 15.66
N THR A 57 8.60 4.29 16.23
CA THR A 57 9.87 4.66 15.61
C THR A 57 10.56 3.45 14.95
N ARG A 58 10.23 3.20 13.68
CA ARG A 58 10.95 2.27 12.79
C ARG A 58 11.19 2.83 11.39
N PHE A 59 10.93 4.11 11.15
CA PHE A 59 11.39 4.77 9.94
C PHE A 59 12.77 5.36 10.21
N ARG A 60 13.83 4.58 9.96
CA ARG A 60 15.17 5.15 9.81
C ARG A 60 15.19 5.87 8.46
N LEU A 61 15.25 7.20 8.50
CA LEU A 61 15.74 7.98 7.37
C LEU A 61 17.25 7.74 7.32
N CYS A 62 17.68 6.94 6.36
CA CYS A 62 19.09 6.75 6.05
C CYS A 62 19.62 7.96 5.29
#